data_AF-A0A3S4RPP3-F1
#
_entry.id   AF-A0A3S4RPP3-F1
#
_cell.length_a   1.000
_cell.length_b   1.000
_cell.length_c   1.000
_cell.angle_alpha   90.00
_cell.angle_beta   90.00
_cell.angle_gamma   90.00
#
_symmetry.space_group_name_H-M   'P 1'
#
loop_
_entity.id
_entity.type
_entity.pdbx_description
1 polymer ?
#
loop_
_entity_poly.entity_id
_entity_poly.type
_entity_poly.pdbx_seq_one_letter_code
_entity_poly.pdbx_strand_id
1 'polypeptide(L)'
;MKYLLILSLLLSGLFGFGQKPANNPIDMELSLLVNRKMQYEKWLDMAQRSRSTLYTTKKDSVYQLYMGMIKTVKSCPKVYLTHINKAIKAGKVEYDGPERIEYNYFNPGPLPFDSDLYFLSRLEAYKVIKRSLFEKNESQLPERTELYIKKGGKGRGFPIPILPPRDKKDTIWGGDQEIH
;
A
#
# COMPACT_ATOMS: atom_id res chain seq x y z
N MET A 1 13.63 29.04 49.84
CA MET A 1 14.04 28.65 48.47
C MET A 1 14.31 27.15 48.28
N LYS A 2 14.89 26.43 49.25
CA LYS A 2 15.18 24.99 49.11
C LYS A 2 13.96 24.10 48.79
N TYR A 3 12.78 24.43 49.33
CA TYR A 3 11.55 23.66 49.10
C TYR A 3 10.89 23.89 47.71
N LEU A 4 11.19 25.00 47.04
CA LEU A 4 10.66 25.28 45.68
C LEU A 4 11.34 24.41 44.61
N LEU A 5 12.63 24.12 44.77
CA LEU A 5 13.35 23.20 43.88
C LEU A 5 12.82 21.77 44.00
N ILE A 6 12.56 21.31 45.22
CA ILE A 6 12.01 19.97 45.50
C ILE A 6 10.60 19.82 44.91
N LEU A 7 9.76 20.86 45.02
CA LEU A 7 8.42 20.85 44.42
C LEU A 7 8.47 20.83 42.88
N SER A 8 9.43 21.55 42.27
CA SER A 8 9.61 21.51 40.80
C SER A 8 10.12 20.14 40.29
N LEU A 9 10.94 19.43 41.09
CA LEU A 9 11.44 18.09 40.75
C LEU A 9 10.35 17.01 40.89
N LEU A 10 9.42 17.17 41.83
CA LEU A 10 8.28 16.27 42.01
C LEU A 10 7.22 16.44 40.91
N LEU A 11 7.03 17.66 40.40
CA LEU A 11 6.10 17.96 39.31
C LEU A 11 6.60 17.49 37.94
N SER A 12 7.92 17.46 37.71
CA SER A 12 8.49 16.95 36.45
C SER A 12 8.43 15.42 36.33
N GLY A 13 8.29 14.69 37.44
CA GLY A 13 8.07 13.24 37.45
C GLY A 13 6.66 12.80 37.02
N LEU A 14 5.69 13.72 36.94
CA LEU A 14 4.31 13.41 36.52
C LEU A 14 4.12 13.45 35.01
N PHE A 15 5.09 13.97 34.26
CA PHE A 15 5.15 13.84 32.81
C PHE A 15 5.98 12.62 32.43
N GLY A 16 5.59 11.46 32.98
CA GLY A 16 5.87 10.20 32.31
C GLY A 16 5.14 10.24 30.97
N PHE A 17 5.81 10.74 29.92
CA PHE A 17 5.39 10.49 28.56
C PHE A 17 5.29 8.98 28.44
N GLY A 18 4.07 8.45 28.54
CA GLY A 18 3.77 7.09 28.13
C GLY A 18 4.14 7.03 26.66
N GLN A 19 5.38 6.65 26.38
CA GLN A 19 5.83 6.35 25.03
C GLN A 19 4.88 5.27 24.56
N LYS A 20 3.93 5.65 23.70
CA LYS A 20 3.09 4.68 23.03
C LYS A 20 4.02 3.61 22.47
N PRO A 21 3.75 2.32 22.73
CA PRO A 21 4.63 1.27 22.27
C PRO A 21 4.85 1.45 20.78
N ALA A 22 6.12 1.50 20.36
CA ALA A 22 6.47 1.57 18.96
C ALA A 22 5.67 0.50 18.19
N ASN A 23 5.16 0.86 17.01
CA ASN A 23 4.32 -0.01 16.17
C ASN A 23 4.87 -1.45 16.16
N ASN A 24 4.00 -2.43 16.38
CA ASN A 24 4.41 -3.83 16.38
C ASN A 24 5.12 -4.14 15.04
N PRO A 25 6.30 -4.79 15.06
CA PRO A 25 7.05 -5.08 13.83
C PRO A 25 6.23 -5.89 12.82
N ILE A 26 5.34 -6.77 13.30
CA ILE A 26 4.44 -7.53 12.44
C ILE A 26 3.44 -6.61 11.74
N ASP A 27 2.92 -5.58 12.40
CA ASP A 27 2.03 -4.61 11.76
C ASP A 27 2.75 -3.83 10.65
N MET A 28 4.01 -3.47 10.88
CA MET A 28 4.85 -2.79 9.88
C MET A 28 5.10 -3.69 8.67
N GLU A 29 5.44 -4.95 8.88
CA GLU A 29 5.69 -5.92 7.82
C GLU A 29 4.42 -6.20 6.98
N LEU A 30 3.27 -6.41 7.63
CA LEU A 30 2.01 -6.63 6.92
C LEU A 30 1.58 -5.38 6.14
N SER A 31 1.84 -4.18 6.67
CA SER A 31 1.61 -2.92 5.93
C SER A 31 2.50 -2.81 4.70
N LEU A 32 3.78 -3.15 4.87
CA LEU A 32 4.75 -3.11 3.79
C LEU A 32 4.41 -4.14 2.70
N LEU A 33 3.90 -5.32 3.06
CA LEU A 33 3.41 -6.33 2.11
C LEU A 33 2.31 -5.76 1.20
N VAL A 34 1.30 -5.12 1.80
CA VAL A 34 0.20 -4.50 1.03
C VAL A 34 0.72 -3.34 0.18
N ASN A 35 1.64 -2.54 0.70
CA ASN A 35 2.26 -1.46 -0.06
C ASN A 35 3.04 -1.99 -1.29
N ARG A 36 3.81 -3.08 -1.14
CA ARG A 36 4.53 -3.71 -2.25
C ARG A 36 3.61 -4.30 -3.30
N LYS A 37 2.49 -4.90 -2.89
CA LYS A 37 1.40 -5.30 -3.81
C LYS A 37 0.93 -4.11 -4.65
N MET A 38 0.55 -3.01 -3.99
CA MET A 38 0.05 -1.82 -4.68
C MET A 38 1.10 -1.23 -5.64
N GLN A 39 2.36 -1.11 -5.21
CA GLN A 39 3.44 -0.64 -6.07
C GLN A 39 3.65 -1.55 -7.28
N TYR A 40 3.59 -2.87 -7.10
CA TYR A 40 3.68 -3.82 -8.20
C TYR A 40 2.54 -3.59 -9.21
N GLU A 41 1.30 -3.42 -8.75
CA GLU A 41 0.15 -3.15 -9.61
C GLU A 41 0.29 -1.85 -10.39
N LYS A 42 0.79 -0.80 -9.74
CA LYS A 42 1.11 0.49 -10.36
C LYS A 42 2.10 0.33 -11.51
N TRP A 43 3.24 -0.31 -11.26
CA TRP A 43 4.26 -0.49 -12.29
C TRP A 43 3.82 -1.44 -13.39
N LEU A 44 3.00 -2.45 -13.06
CA LEU A 44 2.39 -3.33 -14.05
C LEU A 44 1.44 -2.55 -14.98
N ASP A 45 0.57 -1.68 -14.46
CA ASP A 45 -0.28 -0.81 -15.30
C ASP A 45 0.56 0.15 -16.17
N MET A 46 1.61 0.76 -15.61
CA MET A 46 2.51 1.63 -16.39
C MET A 46 3.26 0.89 -17.50
N ALA A 47 3.76 -0.32 -17.23
CA ALA A 47 4.43 -1.17 -18.20
C ALA A 47 3.48 -1.68 -19.29
N GLN A 48 2.19 -1.86 -18.98
CA GLN A 48 1.18 -2.22 -19.99
C GLN A 48 0.85 -1.06 -20.93
N ARG A 49 0.85 0.18 -20.43
CA ARG A 49 0.53 1.39 -21.21
C ARG A 49 1.71 1.95 -22.00
N SER A 50 2.93 1.59 -21.63
CA SER A 50 4.15 2.15 -22.20
C SER A 50 5.10 1.06 -22.69
N ARG A 51 5.70 1.26 -23.86
CA ARG A 51 6.76 0.37 -24.37
C ARG A 51 8.14 0.63 -23.74
N SER A 52 8.22 1.43 -22.67
CA SER A 52 9.47 1.76 -22.01
C SER A 52 10.00 0.58 -21.18
N THR A 53 11.24 0.18 -21.45
CA THR A 53 11.96 -0.86 -20.69
C THR A 53 12.11 -0.51 -19.21
N LEU A 54 12.18 0.79 -18.87
CA LEU A 54 12.26 1.28 -17.49
C LEU A 54 11.09 0.79 -16.63
N TYR A 55 9.87 0.84 -17.14
CA TYR A 55 8.69 0.43 -16.36
C TYR A 55 8.63 -1.09 -16.20
N THR A 56 9.04 -1.86 -17.22
CA THR A 56 9.19 -3.31 -17.12
C THR A 56 10.20 -3.69 -16.05
N THR A 57 11.39 -3.06 -16.04
CA THR A 57 12.41 -3.31 -15.02
C THR A 57 11.91 -2.96 -13.61
N LYS A 58 11.23 -1.82 -13.44
CA LYS A 58 10.65 -1.46 -12.13
C LYS A 58 9.56 -2.44 -11.69
N LYS A 59 8.68 -2.85 -12.59
CA LYS A 59 7.67 -3.88 -12.33
C LYS A 59 8.32 -5.15 -11.80
N ASP A 60 9.35 -5.65 -12.49
CA ASP A 60 10.03 -6.90 -12.11
C ASP A 60 10.74 -6.78 -10.76
N SER A 61 11.44 -5.67 -10.51
CA SER A 61 12.09 -5.40 -9.23
C SER A 61 11.10 -5.39 -8.07
N VAL A 62 9.98 -4.65 -8.20
CA VAL A 62 8.95 -4.58 -7.15
C VAL A 62 8.23 -5.92 -6.99
N TYR A 63 8.02 -6.66 -8.08
CA TYR A 63 7.45 -8.01 -8.02
C TYR A 63 8.32 -8.95 -7.18
N GLN A 64 9.64 -8.95 -7.36
CA GLN A 64 10.54 -9.78 -6.56
C GLN A 64 10.48 -9.41 -5.07
N LEU A 65 10.45 -8.11 -4.74
CA LEU A 65 10.27 -7.66 -3.35
C LEU A 65 8.93 -8.13 -2.77
N TYR A 66 7.85 -7.99 -3.52
CA TYR A 66 6.52 -8.42 -3.12
C TYR A 66 6.45 -9.92 -2.85
N MET A 67 6.96 -10.73 -3.79
CA MET A 67 7.00 -12.19 -3.66
C MET A 67 7.92 -12.64 -2.52
N GLY A 68 9.04 -11.95 -2.30
CA GLY A 68 9.93 -12.17 -1.16
C GLY A 68 9.21 -11.98 0.17
N MET A 69 8.40 -10.92 0.30
CA MET A 69 7.60 -10.70 1.51
C MET A 69 6.53 -11.77 1.73
N ILE A 70 5.84 -12.20 0.66
CA ILE A 70 4.90 -13.32 0.76
C ILE A 70 5.61 -14.57 1.27
N LYS A 71 6.81 -14.86 0.74
CA LYS A 71 7.60 -16.02 1.18
C LYS A 71 7.92 -15.93 2.67
N THR A 72 8.37 -14.78 3.16
CA THR A 72 8.65 -14.55 4.59
C THR A 72 7.40 -14.74 5.46
N VAL A 73 6.26 -14.18 5.02
CA VAL A 73 4.99 -14.31 5.75
C VAL A 73 4.52 -15.76 5.82
N LYS A 74 4.66 -16.50 4.70
CA LYS A 74 4.28 -17.92 4.61
C LYS A 74 5.27 -18.85 5.30
N SER A 75 6.54 -18.48 5.49
CA SER A 75 7.54 -19.32 6.18
C SER A 75 7.38 -19.33 7.69
N CYS A 76 6.76 -18.30 8.28
CA CYS A 76 6.55 -18.16 9.72
C CYS A 76 5.06 -18.10 10.09
N PRO A 77 4.21 -19.05 9.65
CA PRO A 77 2.75 -18.91 9.73
C PRO A 77 2.25 -18.75 11.16
N LYS A 78 2.88 -19.41 12.13
CA LYS A 78 2.52 -19.31 13.55
C LYS A 78 2.62 -17.85 14.06
N VAL A 79 3.68 -17.14 13.71
CA VAL A 79 3.90 -15.75 14.16
C VAL A 79 2.82 -14.82 13.59
N TYR A 80 2.66 -14.84 12.26
CA TYR A 80 1.71 -13.95 11.58
C TYR A 80 0.25 -14.31 11.90
N LEU A 81 -0.12 -15.59 11.91
CA LEU A 81 -1.49 -16.00 12.23
C LEU A 81 -1.86 -15.72 13.68
N THR A 82 -0.95 -15.89 14.65
CA THR A 82 -1.24 -15.51 16.05
C THR A 82 -1.55 -14.02 16.14
N HIS A 83 -0.75 -13.18 15.47
CA HIS A 83 -0.96 -11.73 15.47
C HIS A 83 -2.25 -11.33 14.75
N ILE A 84 -2.48 -11.84 13.54
CA ILE A 84 -3.67 -11.56 12.75
C ILE A 84 -4.95 -12.03 13.47
N ASN A 85 -4.94 -13.24 14.04
CA ASN A 85 -6.11 -13.77 14.75
C ASN A 85 -6.40 -12.98 16.03
N LYS A 86 -5.37 -12.49 16.74
CA LYS A 86 -5.56 -11.60 17.89
C LYS A 86 -6.29 -10.32 17.48
N ALA A 87 -5.85 -9.67 16.40
CA ALA A 87 -6.50 -8.46 15.89
C ALA A 87 -7.94 -8.72 15.41
N ILE A 88 -8.17 -9.83 14.69
CA ILE A 88 -9.51 -10.24 14.25
C ILE A 88 -10.44 -10.48 15.44
N LYS A 89 -9.96 -11.19 16.47
CA LYS A 89 -10.74 -11.44 17.69
C LYS A 89 -11.04 -10.16 18.47
N ALA A 90 -10.09 -9.23 18.52
CA ALA A 90 -10.26 -7.93 19.17
C ALA A 90 -11.14 -6.95 18.36
N GLY A 91 -11.42 -7.25 17.08
CA GLY A 91 -12.18 -6.37 16.20
C GLY A 91 -11.43 -5.08 15.81
N LYS A 92 -10.13 -4.98 16.09
CA LYS A 92 -9.30 -3.81 15.80
C LYS A 92 -7.82 -4.17 15.64
N VAL A 93 -7.08 -3.32 14.95
CA VAL A 93 -5.61 -3.35 14.88
C VAL A 93 -5.08 -2.16 15.66
N GLU A 94 -4.26 -2.39 16.68
CA GLU A 94 -3.63 -1.34 17.47
C GLU A 94 -2.37 -0.86 16.75
N TYR A 95 -2.51 0.21 15.98
CA TYR A 95 -1.44 0.78 15.16
C TYR A 95 -1.48 2.31 15.21
N ASP A 96 -0.32 2.95 15.36
CA ASP A 96 -0.21 4.40 15.56
C ASP A 96 -0.12 5.21 14.25
N GLY A 97 -0.04 4.56 13.09
CA GLY A 97 -0.12 5.23 11.79
C GLY A 97 -1.54 5.24 11.18
N PRO A 98 -1.67 5.42 9.86
CA PRO A 98 -2.96 5.58 9.21
C PRO A 98 -3.90 4.39 9.45
N GLU A 99 -5.16 4.68 9.76
CA GLU A 99 -6.21 3.68 10.02
C GLU A 99 -6.51 2.81 8.78
N ARG A 100 -6.38 3.41 7.60
CA ARG A 100 -6.61 2.78 6.30
C ARG A 100 -5.33 2.64 5.51
N ILE A 101 -5.23 1.57 4.73
CA ILE A 101 -4.14 1.27 3.83
C ILE A 101 -4.68 1.24 2.40
N GLU A 102 -3.97 1.90 1.50
CA GLU A 102 -4.22 1.79 0.05
C GLU A 102 -3.93 0.36 -0.41
N TYR A 103 -4.96 -0.32 -0.91
CA TYR A 103 -4.89 -1.73 -1.27
C TYR A 103 -4.99 -1.96 -2.78
N ASN A 104 -5.90 -1.25 -3.45
CA ASN A 104 -6.08 -1.33 -4.89
C ASN A 104 -5.38 -0.13 -5.52
N TYR A 105 -4.42 -0.37 -6.43
CA TYR A 105 -3.88 0.73 -7.22
C TYR A 105 -4.99 1.38 -8.06
N PHE A 106 -5.04 2.70 -8.03
CA PHE A 106 -5.89 3.53 -8.89
C PHE A 106 -5.04 4.54 -9.66
N ASN A 107 -5.42 4.78 -10.91
CA ASN A 107 -4.93 5.92 -11.65
C ASN A 107 -6.01 7.01 -11.56
N PRO A 108 -5.75 8.16 -10.92
CA PRO A 108 -6.70 9.26 -10.85
C PRO A 108 -6.91 9.82 -12.26
N GLY A 109 -7.86 9.23 -12.99
CA GLY A 109 -8.45 9.81 -14.17
C GLY A 109 -9.55 10.82 -13.81
N PRO A 110 -10.32 11.30 -14.79
CA PRO A 110 -11.38 12.29 -14.57
C PRO A 110 -12.63 11.73 -13.86
N LEU A 111 -12.58 10.50 -13.34
CA LEU A 111 -13.74 9.83 -12.73
C LEU A 111 -13.84 10.17 -11.23
N PRO A 112 -15.07 10.16 -10.66
CA PRO A 112 -15.26 10.40 -9.23
C PRO A 112 -14.52 9.35 -8.40
N PHE A 113 -13.78 9.82 -7.41
CA PHE A 113 -12.99 8.99 -6.50
C PHE A 113 -13.86 8.48 -5.34
N ASP A 114 -14.04 7.16 -5.26
CA ASP A 114 -14.64 6.48 -4.11
C ASP A 114 -13.53 5.81 -3.30
N SER A 115 -13.18 6.40 -2.14
CA SER A 115 -12.09 5.89 -1.30
C SER A 115 -12.30 4.45 -0.84
N ASP A 116 -13.54 4.01 -0.69
CA ASP A 116 -13.86 2.67 -0.18
C ASP A 116 -13.55 1.57 -1.19
N LEU A 117 -13.44 1.94 -2.47
CA LEU A 117 -12.96 1.03 -3.50
C LEU A 117 -11.46 0.78 -3.42
N TYR A 118 -10.69 1.70 -2.87
CA TYR A 118 -9.22 1.67 -2.99
C TYR A 118 -8.50 1.44 -1.67
N PHE A 119 -9.14 1.77 -0.56
CA PHE A 119 -8.57 1.71 0.78
C PHE A 119 -9.29 0.68 1.64
N LEU A 120 -8.52 -0.15 2.34
CA LEU A 120 -9.02 -1.05 3.37
C LEU A 120 -8.68 -0.50 4.75
N SER A 121 -9.54 -0.74 5.74
CA SER A 121 -9.07 -0.71 7.12
C SER A 121 -7.97 -1.75 7.31
N ARG A 122 -7.08 -1.53 8.29
CA ARG A 122 -6.03 -2.51 8.62
C ARG A 122 -6.60 -3.89 8.97
N LEU A 123 -7.74 -3.90 9.67
CA LEU A 123 -8.42 -5.13 10.02
C LEU A 123 -8.91 -5.90 8.77
N GLU A 124 -9.47 -5.19 7.78
CA GLU A 124 -9.86 -5.80 6.51
C GLU A 124 -8.66 -6.32 5.73
N ALA A 125 -7.55 -5.55 5.69
CA ALA A 125 -6.31 -6.02 5.08
C ALA A 125 -5.83 -7.33 5.74
N TYR A 126 -5.93 -7.46 7.06
CA TYR A 126 -5.55 -8.69 7.78
C TYR A 126 -6.44 -9.86 7.44
N LYS A 127 -7.76 -9.64 7.33
CA LYS A 127 -8.71 -10.67 6.88
C LYS A 127 -8.37 -11.15 5.47
N VAL A 128 -8.04 -10.23 4.55
CA VAL A 128 -7.63 -10.57 3.19
C VAL A 128 -6.34 -11.38 3.18
N ILE A 129 -5.31 -10.94 3.92
CA ILE A 129 -4.03 -11.66 4.02
C ILE A 129 -4.23 -13.06 4.60
N LYS A 130 -4.99 -13.18 5.71
CA LYS A 130 -5.32 -14.47 6.33
C LYS A 130 -5.96 -15.42 5.32
N ARG A 131 -7.04 -14.95 4.68
CA ARG A 131 -7.83 -15.76 3.75
C ARG A 131 -7.02 -16.20 2.55
N SER A 132 -6.29 -15.27 1.92
CA SER A 132 -5.54 -15.57 0.71
C SER A 132 -4.32 -16.43 0.99
N LEU A 133 -3.41 -15.99 1.85
CA LEU A 133 -2.10 -16.63 1.98
C LEU A 133 -2.12 -17.90 2.84
N PHE A 134 -3.07 -18.01 3.78
CA PHE A 134 -3.09 -19.12 4.75
C PHE A 134 -4.31 -20.04 4.61
N GLU A 135 -5.52 -19.51 4.41
CA GLU A 135 -6.73 -20.36 4.28
C GLU A 135 -6.85 -20.97 2.88
N LYS A 136 -6.67 -20.16 1.83
CA LYS A 136 -6.70 -20.61 0.43
C LYS A 136 -5.33 -21.02 -0.12
N ASN A 137 -4.26 -20.73 0.62
CA ASN A 137 -2.87 -20.97 0.21
C ASN A 137 -2.53 -20.37 -1.17
N GLU A 138 -3.11 -19.22 -1.50
CA GLU A 138 -2.83 -18.50 -2.74
C GLU A 138 -1.34 -18.09 -2.79
N SER A 139 -0.82 -17.94 -4.01
CA SER A 139 0.56 -17.50 -4.24
C SER A 139 0.71 -15.98 -4.06
N GLN A 140 -0.39 -15.23 -4.17
CA GLN A 140 -0.44 -13.78 -4.14
C GLN A 140 -1.71 -13.30 -3.42
N LEU A 141 -1.71 -12.03 -3.03
CA LEU A 141 -2.92 -11.35 -2.57
C LEU A 141 -3.80 -11.02 -3.78
N PRO A 142 -5.13 -10.97 -3.60
CA PRO A 142 -6.04 -10.70 -4.70
C PRO A 142 -5.84 -9.28 -5.22
N GLU A 143 -5.83 -9.12 -6.55
CA GLU A 143 -5.66 -7.81 -7.17
C GLU A 143 -6.71 -6.81 -6.68
N ARG A 144 -7.96 -7.26 -6.57
CA ARG A 144 -9.12 -6.46 -6.18
C ARG A 144 -9.82 -7.02 -4.95
N THR A 145 -10.40 -6.13 -4.16
CA THR A 145 -11.23 -6.47 -2.99
C THR A 145 -12.61 -6.93 -3.44
N GLU A 146 -13.32 -7.71 -2.62
CA GLU A 146 -14.69 -8.14 -2.94
C GLU A 146 -15.64 -6.94 -3.09
N LEU A 147 -15.46 -5.89 -2.28
CA LEU A 147 -16.22 -4.65 -2.38
C LEU A 147 -16.03 -3.98 -3.76
N TYR A 148 -14.78 -3.94 -4.25
CA TYR A 148 -14.47 -3.41 -5.57
C TYR A 148 -15.21 -4.17 -6.68
N ILE A 149 -15.20 -5.51 -6.60
CA ILE A 149 -15.90 -6.37 -7.57
C ILE A 149 -17.42 -6.16 -7.49
N LYS A 150 -17.98 -6.11 -6.28
CA LYS A 150 -19.44 -5.93 -6.06
C LYS A 150 -19.96 -4.61 -6.59
N LYS A 151 -19.19 -3.53 -6.50
CA LYS A 151 -19.56 -2.21 -7.05
C LYS A 151 -19.35 -2.10 -8.57
N GLY A 152 -19.20 -3.22 -9.29
CA GLY A 152 -19.02 -3.24 -10.74
C GLY A 152 -17.61 -2.89 -11.21
N GLY A 153 -16.64 -2.82 -10.29
CA GLY A 153 -15.23 -2.65 -10.62
C GLY A 153 -14.74 -3.84 -11.42
N LYS A 154 -14.28 -3.60 -12.65
CA LYS A 154 -13.72 -4.65 -13.52
C LYS A 154 -12.26 -4.92 -13.14
N GLY A 155 -11.86 -6.19 -13.11
CA GLY A 155 -10.45 -6.58 -13.08
C GLY A 155 -9.74 -6.18 -14.38
N ARG A 156 -8.41 -6.35 -14.46
CA ARG A 156 -7.58 -6.05 -15.66
C ARG A 156 -7.96 -6.80 -16.97
N GLY A 157 -9.07 -7.53 -17.00
CA GLY A 157 -9.56 -8.31 -18.14
C GLY A 157 -10.46 -7.55 -19.14
N PHE A 158 -10.57 -6.21 -19.07
CA PHE A 158 -11.20 -5.43 -20.14
C PHE A 158 -10.22 -4.42 -20.72
N PRO A 159 -10.17 -4.28 -22.06
CA PRO A 159 -9.27 -3.34 -22.70
C PRO A 159 -9.66 -1.92 -22.27
N ILE A 160 -8.75 -1.25 -21.55
CA ILE A 160 -8.79 0.20 -21.44
C ILE A 160 -8.66 0.70 -22.89
N PRO A 161 -9.54 1.59 -23.37
CA PRO A 161 -9.44 2.11 -24.73
C PRO A 161 -8.03 2.64 -24.94
N ILE A 162 -7.34 2.06 -25.93
CA ILE A 162 -6.04 2.51 -26.40
C ILE A 162 -6.27 3.96 -26.84
N LEU A 163 -5.83 4.92 -26.03
CA LEU A 163 -5.70 6.29 -26.50
C LEU A 163 -4.82 6.26 -27.75
N PRO A 164 -5.25 6.85 -28.87
CA PRO A 164 -4.48 6.81 -30.10
C PRO A 164 -3.07 7.36 -29.83
N PRO A 165 -2.04 6.86 -30.53
CA PRO A 165 -0.68 7.36 -30.37
C PRO A 165 -0.69 8.88 -30.50
N ARG A 166 -0.09 9.57 -29.53
CA ARG A 166 0.15 11.01 -29.63
C ARG A 166 1.02 11.22 -30.87
N ASP A 167 0.45 11.85 -31.90
CA ASP A 167 1.19 12.16 -33.12
C ASP A 167 2.40 13.02 -32.78
N LYS A 168 3.58 12.62 -33.28
CA LYS A 168 4.85 13.36 -33.15
C LYS A 168 4.85 14.64 -34.00
N LYS A 169 3.85 15.52 -33.85
CA LYS A 169 3.81 16.80 -34.56
C LYS A 169 3.80 18.04 -33.69
N ASP A 170 3.83 17.88 -32.38
CA ASP A 170 3.99 19.02 -31.47
C ASP A 170 5.46 19.11 -31.01
N THR A 171 6.32 19.53 -31.94
CA THR A 171 7.61 20.15 -31.61
C THR A 171 7.74 21.39 -32.49
N ILE A 172 7.06 22.45 -32.08
CA ILE A 172 7.38 23.82 -32.48
C ILE A 172 7.96 24.48 -31.24
N TRP A 173 9.26 24.82 -31.30
CA TRP A 173 9.94 25.89 -30.57
C TRP A 173 11.35 25.93 -31.18
N GLY A 174 11.61 26.83 -32.11
CA GLY A 174 12.22 28.15 -31.87
C GLY A 174 13.57 28.09 -32.60
N GLY A 175 13.75 28.76 -33.72
CA GLY A 175 14.02 30.20 -33.76
C GLY A 175 15.52 30.35 -33.88
N ASP A 176 16.01 30.57 -35.10
CA ASP A 176 17.24 31.31 -35.37
C ASP A 176 17.13 31.89 -36.79
N GLN A 177 16.86 33.18 -36.83
CA GLN A 177 17.18 34.05 -37.95
C GLN A 177 18.68 34.33 -37.85
N GLU A 178 19.46 33.95 -38.86
CA GLU A 178 20.72 34.64 -39.13
C GLU A 178 20.54 35.56 -40.34
N ILE A 179 20.96 36.79 -40.12
CA ILE A 179 20.92 37.95 -40.98
C ILE A 179 22.38 38.17 -41.41
N HIS A 180 22.57 38.46 -42.71
CA HIS A 180 23.79 38.79 -43.45
C HIS A 180 24.57 37.64 -44.09
#